data_AF-A0A4C1X967-F1
#
_entry.id   AF-A0A4C1X967-F1
#
_cell.length_a   1.000
_cell.length_b   1.000
_cell.length_c   1.000
_cell.angle_alpha   90.00
_cell.angle_beta   90.00
_cell.angle_gamma   90.00
#
_symmetry.space_group_name_H-M   'P 1'
#
loop_
_entity.id
_entity.type
_entity.pdbx_description
1 polymer ?
#
loop_
_entity_poly.entity_id
_entity_poly.type
_entity_poly.pdbx_seq_one_letter_code
_entity_poly.pdbx_strand_id
1 'polypeptide(L)'
;MLWIEDAPIFIPGDQSSTEKVIMFVDQIISCNSEDLDEDLVKIQTHKHTHSCHPKPSRPCRFGIPFFPMDKTRLLTPLEEDNPSLKEWKEVSKKLKDDLVNIPPHLTFDEYLASTELNIDKYIWAVRSTLKRPKIYLQRRPKDVMVNPFCKKVLELQRANMDCQFILDPFACSVYIVDYINKADRGMSNLLRAAVEEAKMATVA
;
A
#
# COMPACT_ATOMS: atom_id res chain seq x y z
N MET A 1 -13.56 9.21 -1.85
CA MET A 1 -13.19 8.86 -3.24
C MET A 1 -13.19 10.16 -4.03
N LEU A 2 -12.15 10.41 -4.82
CA LEU A 2 -12.06 11.59 -5.68
C LEU A 2 -12.21 11.12 -7.12
N TRP A 3 -13.23 11.64 -7.81
CA TRP A 3 -13.35 11.46 -9.24
C TRP A 3 -12.67 12.64 -9.92
N ILE A 4 -11.82 12.34 -10.89
CA ILE A 4 -11.12 13.34 -11.69
C ILE A 4 -11.50 13.05 -13.13
N GLU A 5 -12.02 14.08 -13.79
CA GLU A 5 -12.41 14.03 -15.19
C GLU A 5 -11.20 13.65 -16.05
N ASP A 6 -11.43 12.85 -17.09
CA ASP A 6 -10.42 12.39 -18.05
C ASP A 6 -9.20 11.66 -17.44
N ALA A 7 -9.34 11.08 -16.25
CA ALA A 7 -8.31 10.22 -15.68
C ALA A 7 -8.00 9.03 -16.63
N PRO A 8 -6.72 8.70 -16.85
CA PRO A 8 -6.33 7.65 -17.79
C PRO A 8 -6.81 6.28 -17.31
N ILE A 9 -7.14 5.39 -18.25
CA ILE A 9 -7.52 4.01 -17.94
C ILE A 9 -6.29 3.12 -18.07
N PHE A 10 -6.03 2.32 -17.03
CA PHE A 10 -4.99 1.29 -17.07
C PHE A 10 -5.44 0.09 -17.92
N ILE A 11 -4.66 -0.24 -18.95
CA ILE A 11 -4.84 -1.40 -19.82
C ILE A 11 -3.66 -2.35 -19.58
N PRO A 12 -3.87 -3.53 -18.97
CA PRO A 12 -2.79 -4.49 -18.72
C PRO A 12 -2.04 -4.88 -20.00
N GLY A 13 -0.72 -4.78 -19.97
CA GLY A 13 0.15 -5.12 -21.11
C GLY A 13 0.37 -3.97 -22.11
N ASP A 14 -0.35 -2.85 -22.00
CA ASP A 14 -0.11 -1.66 -22.81
C ASP A 14 0.83 -0.69 -22.08
N GLN A 15 2.02 -0.51 -22.66
CA GLN A 15 3.05 0.37 -22.14
C GLN A 15 2.63 1.85 -22.21
N SER A 16 1.92 2.27 -23.26
CA SER A 16 1.45 3.65 -23.42
C SER A 16 0.42 4.01 -22.35
N SER A 17 -0.52 3.10 -22.09
CA SER A 17 -1.46 3.22 -20.98
C SER A 17 -0.75 3.32 -19.63
N THR A 18 0.25 2.46 -19.39
CA THR A 18 1.05 2.45 -18.16
C THR A 18 1.74 3.80 -17.93
N GLU A 19 2.38 4.36 -18.95
CA GLU A 19 3.08 5.65 -18.87
C GLU A 19 2.11 6.80 -18.59
N LYS A 20 0.96 6.84 -19.27
CA LYS A 20 -0.08 7.85 -19.01
C LYS A 20 -0.57 7.81 -17.57
N VAL A 21 -0.79 6.61 -17.02
CA VAL A 21 -1.21 6.44 -15.62
C VAL A 21 -0.12 6.94 -14.67
N ILE A 22 1.14 6.57 -14.88
CA ILE A 22 2.25 7.03 -14.04
C ILE A 22 2.36 8.56 -14.05
N MET A 23 2.35 9.17 -15.25
CA MET A 23 2.41 10.63 -15.39
C MET A 23 1.25 11.33 -14.68
N PHE A 24 0.03 10.79 -14.80
CA PHE A 24 -1.14 11.33 -14.12
C PHE A 24 -1.04 11.20 -12.59
N VAL A 25 -0.55 10.07 -12.09
CA VAL A 25 -0.37 9.84 -10.66
C VAL A 25 0.65 10.80 -10.07
N ASP A 26 1.79 11.00 -10.72
CA ASP A 26 2.85 11.89 -10.25
C ASP A 26 2.41 13.36 -10.16
N GLN A 27 1.39 13.76 -10.92
CA GLN A 27 0.82 15.11 -10.84
C GLN A 27 -0.10 15.31 -9.62
N ILE A 28 -0.68 14.24 -9.07
CA ILE A 28 -1.79 14.34 -8.11
C ILE A 28 -1.42 13.77 -6.75
N ILE A 29 -0.63 12.68 -6.73
CA ILE A 29 -0.31 11.91 -5.53
C ILE A 29 1.19 11.98 -5.27
N SER A 30 1.55 12.46 -4.08
CA SER A 30 2.94 12.49 -3.60
C SER A 30 3.06 11.72 -2.29
N CYS A 31 4.28 11.34 -1.95
CA CYS A 31 4.65 10.89 -0.60
C CYS A 31 5.90 11.60 -0.08
N ASN A 32 6.34 12.65 -0.77
CA ASN A 32 7.50 13.43 -0.42
C ASN A 32 7.17 14.35 0.77
N SER A 33 7.77 14.10 1.93
CA SER A 33 7.56 14.93 3.12
C SER A 33 8.09 16.35 3.00
N GLU A 34 9.04 16.63 2.11
CA GLU A 34 9.57 18.00 1.92
C GLU A 34 8.58 18.93 1.23
N ASP A 35 7.56 18.38 0.57
CA ASP A 35 6.54 19.19 -0.08
C ASP A 35 5.53 19.77 0.94
N LEU A 36 5.66 19.39 2.21
CA LEU A 36 4.69 19.64 3.27
C LEU A 36 5.29 20.37 4.46
N ASP A 37 4.47 21.20 5.10
CA ASP A 37 4.79 21.75 6.43
C ASP A 37 4.93 20.63 7.46
N GLU A 38 5.75 20.88 8.49
CA GLU A 38 6.12 19.89 9.51
C GLU A 38 4.89 19.24 10.18
N ASP A 39 3.83 20.03 10.43
CA ASP A 39 2.60 19.53 11.04
C ASP A 39 1.83 18.57 10.10
N LEU A 40 1.83 18.84 8.79
CA LEU A 40 1.21 17.96 7.80
C LEU A 40 2.02 16.67 7.62
N VAL A 41 3.36 16.76 7.69
CA VAL A 41 4.23 15.57 7.73
C VAL A 41 3.89 14.68 8.92
N LYS A 42 3.73 15.27 10.11
CA LYS A 42 3.34 14.53 11.33
C LYS A 42 2.00 13.84 11.19
N ILE A 43 1.04 14.47 10.51
CA ILE A 43 -0.29 13.89 10.24
C ILE A 43 -0.22 12.75 9.22
N GLN A 44 0.62 12.86 8.19
CA GLN A 44 0.74 11.83 7.16
C GLN A 44 1.66 10.67 7.52
N THR A 45 2.56 10.87 8.49
CA THR A 45 3.46 9.82 8.96
C THR A 45 2.67 8.75 9.72
N HIS A 46 2.70 7.53 9.21
CA HIS A 46 2.06 6.39 9.84
C HIS A 46 2.70 6.08 11.20
N LYS A 47 1.83 5.95 12.20
CA LYS A 47 2.20 5.46 13.53
C LYS A 47 1.57 4.09 13.70
N HIS A 48 2.39 3.09 13.99
CA HIS A 48 1.88 1.75 14.25
C HIS A 48 1.02 1.77 15.53
N THR A 49 -0.26 1.43 15.39
CA THR A 49 -1.23 1.30 16.50
C THR A 49 -1.79 -0.12 16.56
N HIS A 50 -2.61 -0.45 17.56
CA HIS A 50 -3.26 -1.76 17.63
C HIS A 50 -4.06 -2.12 16.35
N SER A 51 -4.57 -1.14 15.63
CA SER A 51 -5.31 -1.37 14.39
C SER A 51 -4.43 -1.83 13.22
N CYS A 52 -3.12 -1.56 13.24
CA CYS A 52 -2.18 -1.96 12.18
C CYS A 52 -1.60 -3.36 12.40
N HIS A 53 -1.45 -3.76 13.66
CA HIS A 53 -0.99 -5.08 14.11
C HIS A 53 -2.12 -5.80 14.87
N PRO A 54 -3.16 -6.26 14.16
CA PRO A 54 -4.23 -7.04 14.79
C PRO A 54 -3.70 -8.34 15.44
N LYS A 55 -2.49 -8.78 15.07
CA LYS A 55 -1.73 -9.85 15.73
C LYS A 55 -0.26 -9.43 15.86
N PRO A 56 0.43 -9.72 16.98
CA PRO A 56 1.81 -9.26 17.24
C PRO A 56 2.85 -9.73 16.21
N SER A 57 2.64 -10.88 15.58
CA SER A 57 3.59 -11.49 14.64
C SER A 57 3.32 -11.20 13.17
N ARG A 58 2.26 -10.45 12.84
CA ARG A 58 1.90 -10.11 11.46
C ARG A 58 2.57 -8.80 11.08
N PRO A 59 3.08 -8.66 9.85
CA PRO A 59 3.54 -7.37 9.34
C PRO A 59 2.38 -6.36 9.36
N CYS A 60 2.69 -5.07 9.38
CA CYS A 60 1.71 -4.01 9.31
C CYS A 60 0.72 -4.29 8.17
N ARG A 61 -0.59 -4.30 8.49
CA ARG A 61 -1.63 -4.66 7.52
C ARG A 61 -1.68 -3.73 6.30
N PHE A 62 -1.13 -2.53 6.44
CA PHE A 62 -1.05 -1.51 5.39
C PHE A 62 0.23 -1.64 4.54
N GLY A 63 1.13 -2.56 4.90
CA GLY A 63 2.38 -2.81 4.17
C GLY A 63 3.48 -1.77 4.44
N ILE A 64 3.40 -1.09 5.59
CA ILE A 64 4.36 -0.07 6.05
C ILE A 64 5.46 -0.75 6.90
N PRO A 65 6.75 -0.38 6.76
CA PRO A 65 7.30 0.68 5.91
C PRO A 65 7.13 0.41 4.41
N PHE A 66 6.82 1.41 3.60
CA PHE A 66 6.71 1.28 2.14
C PHE A 66 8.09 1.04 1.50
N PHE A 67 8.14 0.37 0.35
CA PHE A 67 9.40 0.20 -0.38
C PHE A 67 9.84 1.55 -0.99
N PRO A 68 11.09 1.99 -0.77
CA PRO A 68 11.70 3.08 -1.53
C PRO A 68 11.71 2.77 -3.03
N MET A 69 11.62 3.81 -3.86
CA MET A 69 11.70 3.71 -5.32
C MET A 69 12.39 4.94 -5.88
N ASP A 70 13.27 4.73 -6.86
CA ASP A 70 13.91 5.79 -7.66
C ASP A 70 12.89 6.63 -8.44
N LYS A 71 11.83 6.00 -8.94
CA LYS A 71 10.75 6.63 -9.69
C LYS A 71 9.43 5.89 -9.48
N THR A 72 8.32 6.53 -9.85
CA THR A 72 7.00 5.89 -9.81
C THR A 72 6.95 4.75 -10.82
N ARG A 73 6.48 3.57 -10.38
CA ARG A 73 6.46 2.33 -11.16
C ARG A 73 5.10 1.64 -10.99
N LEU A 74 4.51 1.22 -12.10
CA LEU A 74 3.41 0.27 -12.10
C LEU A 74 4.00 -1.13 -12.21
N LEU A 75 3.86 -1.92 -11.14
CA LEU A 75 4.41 -3.26 -11.06
C LEU A 75 3.31 -4.30 -11.10
N THR A 76 3.52 -5.35 -11.89
CA THR A 76 2.65 -6.54 -11.95
C THR A 76 3.24 -7.68 -11.11
N PRO A 77 2.41 -8.63 -10.63
CA PRO A 77 2.89 -9.82 -9.95
C PRO A 77 3.94 -10.60 -10.75
N LEU A 78 4.74 -11.39 -10.03
CA LEU A 78 5.46 -12.49 -10.68
C LEU A 78 4.47 -13.61 -11.04
N GLU A 79 4.84 -14.45 -12.01
CA GLU A 79 4.09 -15.65 -12.37
C GLU A 79 4.01 -16.60 -11.17
N GLU A 80 2.87 -17.27 -10.99
CA GLU A 80 2.61 -18.10 -9.81
C GLU A 80 3.50 -19.35 -9.74
N ASP A 81 3.91 -19.86 -10.89
CA ASP A 81 4.79 -21.02 -11.09
C ASP A 81 6.28 -20.65 -11.08
N ASN A 82 6.62 -19.38 -10.83
CA ASN A 82 8.02 -18.95 -10.75
C ASN A 82 8.76 -19.71 -9.63
N PRO A 83 9.80 -20.51 -9.96
CA PRO A 83 10.47 -21.38 -8.98
C PRO A 83 11.15 -20.59 -7.86
N SER A 84 11.59 -19.36 -8.14
CA SER A 84 12.23 -18.47 -7.17
C SER A 84 11.25 -17.60 -6.39
N LEU A 85 9.94 -17.79 -6.52
CA LEU A 85 8.93 -16.97 -5.83
C LEU A 85 9.10 -17.01 -4.30
N LYS A 86 9.49 -18.17 -3.74
CA LYS A 86 9.76 -18.31 -2.30
C LYS A 86 11.00 -17.52 -1.88
N GLU A 87 12.08 -17.64 -2.65
CA GLU A 87 13.34 -16.92 -2.41
C GLU A 87 13.11 -15.40 -2.45
N TRP A 88 12.42 -14.90 -3.47
CA TRP A 88 12.12 -13.47 -3.60
C TRP A 88 11.23 -12.95 -2.48
N LYS A 89 10.31 -13.76 -1.95
CA LYS A 89 9.51 -13.40 -0.77
C LYS A 89 10.35 -13.27 0.49
N GLU A 90 11.36 -14.13 0.66
CA GLU A 90 12.30 -14.03 1.78
C GLU A 90 13.18 -12.79 1.66
N VAL A 91 13.71 -12.51 0.47
CA VAL A 91 14.44 -11.26 0.18
C VAL A 91 13.56 -10.05 0.47
N SER A 92 12.31 -10.05 -0.02
CA SER A 92 11.37 -8.98 0.23
C SER A 92 11.07 -8.76 1.73
N LYS A 93 11.08 -9.83 2.52
CA LYS A 93 10.88 -9.74 3.97
C LYS A 93 12.10 -9.08 4.63
N LYS A 94 13.32 -9.51 4.28
CA LYS A 94 14.56 -8.88 4.77
C LYS A 94 14.57 -7.39 4.46
N LEU A 95 14.25 -7.01 3.21
CA LEU A 95 14.12 -5.62 2.82
C LEU A 95 13.12 -4.85 3.70
N LYS A 96 11.96 -5.43 4.05
CA LYS A 96 11.00 -4.77 4.95
C LYS A 96 11.55 -4.58 6.36
N ASP A 97 12.30 -5.56 6.86
CA ASP A 97 12.89 -5.52 8.20
C ASP A 97 13.99 -4.44 8.27
N ASP A 98 14.81 -4.31 7.22
CA ASP A 98 15.87 -3.29 7.10
C ASP A 98 15.30 -1.86 7.08
N LEU A 99 14.12 -1.67 6.47
CA LEU A 99 13.44 -0.38 6.38
C LEU A 99 12.92 0.15 7.72
N VAL A 100 12.83 -0.68 8.77
CA VAL A 100 12.34 -0.26 10.09
C VAL A 100 13.28 0.76 10.73
N ASN A 101 14.59 0.63 10.50
CA ASN A 101 15.63 1.48 11.09
C ASN A 101 16.49 2.16 10.01
N ILE A 102 15.84 2.70 8.98
CA ILE A 102 16.56 3.31 7.86
C ILE A 102 17.14 4.69 8.23
N PRO A 103 18.40 4.98 7.89
CA PRO A 103 18.97 6.31 8.11
C PRO A 103 18.20 7.40 7.34
N PRO A 104 17.90 8.56 7.95
CA PRO A 104 17.01 9.58 7.38
C PRO A 104 17.60 10.36 6.20
N HIS A 105 18.92 10.25 5.96
CA HIS A 105 19.62 10.96 4.88
C HIS A 105 20.01 10.04 3.73
N LEU A 106 19.64 8.76 3.79
CA LEU A 106 20.01 7.78 2.78
C LEU A 106 19.25 8.06 1.48
N THR A 107 19.98 8.09 0.36
CA THR A 107 19.39 8.11 -0.98
C THR A 107 18.92 6.73 -1.39
N PHE A 108 18.10 6.63 -2.45
CA PHE A 108 17.68 5.33 -2.97
C PHE A 108 18.89 4.50 -3.46
N ASP A 109 19.85 5.14 -4.14
CA ASP A 109 21.01 4.44 -4.69
C ASP A 109 21.94 3.91 -3.59
N GLU A 110 22.17 4.70 -2.53
CA GLU A 110 22.94 4.24 -1.36
C GLU A 110 22.21 3.12 -0.62
N TYR A 111 20.88 3.21 -0.49
CA TYR A 111 20.08 2.13 0.07
C TYR A 111 20.18 0.86 -0.77
N LEU A 112 20.02 0.96 -2.09
CA LEU A 112 20.11 -0.19 -2.98
C LEU A 112 21.50 -0.84 -2.90
N ALA A 113 22.57 -0.04 -2.88
CA ALA A 113 23.94 -0.51 -2.69
C ALA A 113 24.12 -1.27 -1.35
N SER A 114 23.50 -0.80 -0.26
CA SER A 114 23.55 -1.47 1.04
C SER A 114 22.86 -2.84 1.08
N THR A 115 21.92 -3.08 0.15
CA THR A 115 21.22 -4.38 0.05
C THR A 115 21.97 -5.43 -0.77
N GLU A 116 23.09 -5.05 -1.40
CA GLU A 116 23.84 -5.90 -2.36
C GLU A 116 22.98 -6.39 -3.56
N LEU A 117 21.86 -5.71 -3.84
CA LEU A 117 20.98 -5.99 -4.97
C LEU A 117 21.20 -4.98 -6.09
N ASN A 118 20.97 -5.43 -7.33
CA ASN A 118 20.74 -4.51 -8.44
C ASN A 118 19.25 -4.14 -8.49
N ILE A 119 18.92 -3.13 -9.31
CA ILE A 119 17.55 -2.64 -9.44
C ILE A 119 16.57 -3.74 -9.87
N ASP A 120 16.95 -4.63 -10.77
CA ASP A 120 16.05 -5.67 -11.27
C ASP A 120 15.71 -6.70 -10.19
N LYS A 121 16.71 -7.18 -9.44
CA LYS A 121 16.51 -8.09 -8.31
C LYS A 121 15.70 -7.46 -7.20
N TYR A 122 15.94 -6.17 -6.91
CA TYR A 122 15.12 -5.40 -5.98
C TYR A 122 13.65 -5.38 -6.41
N ILE A 123 13.40 -5.06 -7.68
CA ILE A 123 12.04 -5.04 -8.23
C ILE A 123 11.39 -6.44 -8.25
N TRP A 124 12.14 -7.50 -8.53
CA TRP A 124 11.63 -8.88 -8.43
C TRP A 124 11.22 -9.24 -6.99
N ALA A 125 12.04 -8.86 -6.00
CA ALA A 125 11.68 -9.03 -4.59
C ALA A 125 10.36 -8.31 -4.27
N VAL A 126 10.21 -7.04 -4.69
CA VAL A 126 8.96 -6.29 -4.47
C VAL A 126 7.76 -6.96 -5.17
N ARG A 127 7.92 -7.36 -6.44
CA ARG A 127 6.87 -8.02 -7.24
C ARG A 127 6.42 -9.35 -6.67
N SER A 128 7.29 -10.09 -5.97
CA SER A 128 6.98 -11.39 -5.36
C SER A 128 5.86 -11.32 -4.30
N THR A 129 5.61 -10.13 -3.75
CA THR A 129 4.56 -9.88 -2.75
C THR A 129 3.21 -9.49 -3.36
N LEU A 130 3.18 -9.19 -4.66
CA LEU A 130 2.00 -8.71 -5.35
C LEU A 130 1.10 -9.88 -5.78
N LYS A 131 -0.21 -9.66 -5.69
CA LYS A 131 -1.24 -10.54 -6.26
C LYS A 131 -1.99 -9.90 -7.43
N ARG A 132 -1.87 -8.59 -7.57
CA ARG A 132 -2.49 -7.76 -8.61
C ARG A 132 -1.56 -6.60 -8.96
N PRO A 133 -1.72 -5.98 -10.13
CA PRO A 133 -0.98 -4.77 -10.47
C PRO A 133 -1.11 -3.70 -9.38
N LYS A 134 -0.01 -3.01 -9.09
CA LYS A 134 0.05 -1.97 -8.07
C LYS A 134 1.02 -0.86 -8.48
N ILE A 135 0.63 0.37 -8.20
CA ILE A 135 1.51 1.53 -8.33
C ILE A 135 2.35 1.69 -7.07
N TYR A 136 3.65 1.84 -7.27
CA TYR A 136 4.62 2.24 -6.26
C TYR A 136 5.11 3.63 -6.62
N LEU A 137 4.89 4.59 -5.73
CA LEU A 137 5.33 5.98 -5.94
C LEU A 137 6.85 6.08 -5.80
N GLN A 138 7.45 7.02 -6.52
CA GLN A 138 8.79 7.50 -6.20
C GLN A 138 8.85 7.86 -4.72
N ARG A 139 9.79 7.25 -4.01
CA ARG A 139 9.82 7.31 -2.55
C ARG A 139 11.24 7.21 -2.04
N ARG A 140 11.66 8.21 -1.28
CA ARG A 140 12.96 8.18 -0.63
C ARG A 140 12.93 7.31 0.62
N PRO A 141 14.08 6.74 1.02
CA PRO A 141 14.26 6.05 2.29
C PRO A 141 13.62 6.72 3.51
N LYS A 142 13.78 8.04 3.67
CA LYS A 142 13.20 8.76 4.81
C LYS A 142 11.68 8.85 4.81
N ASP A 143 11.06 8.71 3.64
CA ASP A 143 9.62 8.87 3.43
C ASP A 143 8.87 7.53 3.55
N VAL A 144 9.53 6.43 3.92
CA VAL A 144 8.92 5.07 3.94
C VAL A 144 7.74 4.92 4.90
N MET A 145 7.59 5.85 5.84
CA MET A 145 6.47 5.88 6.78
C MET A 145 5.36 6.88 6.37
N VAL A 146 5.56 7.68 5.33
CA VAL A 146 4.63 8.73 4.91
C VAL A 146 3.52 8.15 4.03
N ASN A 147 2.25 8.31 4.41
CA ASN A 147 1.15 7.85 3.56
C ASN A 147 1.07 8.68 2.28
N PRO A 148 0.70 8.09 1.13
CA PRO A 148 0.41 8.83 -0.09
C PRO A 148 -0.67 9.89 0.11
N PHE A 149 -0.44 11.11 -0.37
CA PHE A 149 -1.36 12.22 -0.20
C PHE A 149 -1.56 13.00 -1.50
N CYS A 150 -2.71 13.64 -1.63
CA CYS A 150 -2.91 14.71 -2.60
C CYS A 150 -2.70 16.06 -1.91
N LYS A 151 -1.67 16.80 -2.31
CA LYS A 151 -1.22 18.03 -1.61
C LYS A 151 -2.35 19.04 -1.41
N LYS A 152 -3.08 19.35 -2.48
CA LYS A 152 -4.21 20.30 -2.45
C LYS A 152 -5.32 19.87 -1.48
N VAL A 153 -5.63 18.57 -1.41
CA VAL A 153 -6.66 18.04 -0.50
C VAL A 153 -6.14 18.04 0.94
N LEU A 154 -4.86 17.72 1.13
CA LEU A 154 -4.23 17.68 2.46
C LEU A 154 -4.19 19.06 3.10
N GLU A 155 -3.83 20.09 2.35
CA GLU A 155 -3.81 21.48 2.84
C GLU A 155 -5.20 21.95 3.28
N LEU A 156 -6.25 21.56 2.55
CA LEU A 156 -7.63 21.94 2.87
C LEU A 156 -8.20 21.13 4.05
N GLN A 157 -8.02 19.82 4.04
CA GLN A 157 -8.67 18.92 5.00
C GLN A 157 -7.86 18.71 6.28
N ARG A 158 -6.52 18.91 6.21
CA ARG A 158 -5.57 18.74 7.33
C ARG A 158 -5.76 17.44 8.11
N ALA A 159 -6.07 16.36 7.39
CA ALA A 159 -6.29 15.03 7.93
C ALA A 159 -5.44 14.00 7.19
N ASN A 160 -5.10 12.92 7.90
CA ASN A 160 -4.38 11.79 7.32
C ASN A 160 -5.16 11.23 6.12
N MET A 161 -4.46 10.92 5.03
CA MET A 161 -5.05 10.28 3.85
C MET A 161 -4.11 9.23 3.28
N ASP A 162 -4.69 8.26 2.59
CA ASP A 162 -3.99 7.21 1.85
C ASP A 162 -4.54 7.20 0.42
N CYS A 163 -4.04 8.14 -0.39
CA CYS A 163 -4.47 8.32 -1.77
C CYS A 163 -3.89 7.24 -2.68
N GLN A 164 -4.74 6.48 -3.35
CA GLN A 164 -4.33 5.44 -4.27
C GLN A 164 -5.13 5.56 -5.58
N PHE A 165 -4.44 5.40 -6.70
CA PHE A 165 -5.07 5.32 -8.00
C PHE A 165 -5.74 3.95 -8.20
N ILE A 166 -6.95 3.96 -8.76
CA ILE A 166 -7.75 2.76 -8.95
C ILE A 166 -7.38 2.11 -10.28
N LEU A 167 -6.65 0.99 -10.22
CA LEU A 167 -6.29 0.20 -11.39
C LEU A 167 -7.40 -0.76 -11.84
N ASP A 168 -8.32 -1.12 -10.94
CA ASP A 168 -9.41 -2.05 -11.20
C ASP A 168 -10.74 -1.48 -10.64
N PRO A 169 -11.64 -1.00 -11.52
CA PRO A 169 -12.95 -0.47 -11.12
C PRO A 169 -13.84 -1.49 -10.40
N PHE A 170 -13.71 -2.79 -10.70
CA PHE A 170 -14.48 -3.84 -10.02
C PHE A 170 -14.02 -4.01 -8.59
N ALA A 171 -12.70 -4.09 -8.35
CA ALA A 171 -12.15 -4.13 -7.00
C ALA A 171 -12.56 -2.89 -6.18
N CYS A 172 -12.64 -1.72 -6.81
CA CYS A 172 -13.14 -0.51 -6.18
C CYS A 172 -14.62 -0.61 -5.80
N SER A 173 -15.47 -1.10 -6.70
CA SER A 173 -16.89 -1.30 -6.45
C SER A 173 -17.13 -2.28 -5.29
N VAL A 174 -16.42 -3.41 -5.29
CA VAL A 174 -16.46 -4.39 -4.20
C VAL A 174 -16.04 -3.75 -2.88
N TYR A 175 -14.97 -2.95 -2.88
CA TYR A 175 -14.51 -2.24 -1.69
C TYR A 175 -15.56 -1.28 -1.13
N ILE A 176 -16.25 -0.51 -1.99
CA ILE A 176 -17.32 0.40 -1.57
C ILE A 176 -18.47 -0.39 -0.93
N VAL A 177 -18.93 -1.45 -1.60
CA VAL A 177 -20.02 -2.31 -1.09
C VAL A 177 -19.65 -2.89 0.26
N ASP A 178 -18.43 -3.41 0.40
CA ASP A 178 -17.90 -3.94 1.66
C ASP A 178 -17.85 -2.88 2.77
N TYR A 179 -17.55 -1.64 2.41
CA TYR A 179 -17.48 -0.53 3.37
C TYR A 179 -18.88 -0.11 3.84
N ILE A 180 -19.85 -0.03 2.94
CA ILE A 180 -21.25 0.26 3.27
C ILE A 180 -21.80 -0.83 4.20
N ASN A 181 -21.55 -2.09 3.88
CA ASN A 181 -22.01 -3.24 4.66
C ASN A 181 -21.19 -3.50 5.95
N LYS A 182 -20.23 -2.63 6.30
CA LYS A 182 -19.35 -2.85 7.45
C LYS A 182 -20.12 -2.87 8.78
N ALA A 183 -21.17 -2.07 8.91
CA ALA A 183 -22.04 -2.07 10.10
C ALA A 183 -22.82 -3.39 10.23
N ASP A 184 -23.32 -3.92 9.12
CA ASP A 184 -24.13 -5.15 9.07
C ASP A 184 -23.33 -6.41 9.43
N ARG A 185 -22.00 -6.38 9.25
CA ARG A 185 -21.10 -7.45 9.72
C ARG A 185 -21.15 -7.60 11.24
N GLY A 186 -21.28 -6.50 11.99
CA GLY A 186 -21.44 -6.54 13.45
C GLY A 186 -22.73 -7.22 13.87
N MET A 187 -23.85 -6.85 13.25
CA MET A 187 -25.15 -7.47 13.49
C MET A 187 -25.17 -8.96 13.11
N SER A 188 -24.55 -9.33 11.98
CA SER A 188 -24.44 -10.74 11.56
C SER A 188 -23.66 -11.59 12.55
N ASN A 189 -22.59 -11.06 13.16
CA ASN A 189 -21.83 -11.78 14.17
C ASN A 189 -22.63 -11.97 15.47
N LEU A 190 -23.36 -10.94 15.91
CA LEU A 190 -24.26 -11.03 17.07
C LEU A 190 -25.37 -12.05 16.85
N LEU A 191 -26.00 -12.05 15.67
CA LEU A 191 -27.03 -13.02 15.32
C LEU A 191 -26.49 -14.44 15.28
N ARG A 192 -25.28 -14.67 14.75
CA ARG A 192 -24.64 -16.00 14.81
C ARG A 192 -24.39 -16.43 16.25
N ALA A 193 -23.87 -15.56 17.10
CA ALA A 193 -23.63 -15.88 18.51
C ALA A 193 -24.94 -16.26 19.24
N ALA A 194 -26.02 -15.48 19.04
CA ALA A 194 -27.32 -15.78 19.61
C ALA A 194 -27.90 -17.12 19.11
N VAL A 195 -27.70 -17.45 17.84
CA VAL A 195 -28.10 -18.76 17.27
C VAL A 195 -27.28 -19.91 17.86
N GLU A 196 -25.98 -19.73 18.08
CA GLU A 196 -25.15 -20.76 18.73
C GLU A 196 -25.52 -20.96 20.20
N GLU A 197 -25.77 -19.88 20.94
CA GLU A 197 -26.26 -19.94 22.33
C GLU A 197 -27.61 -20.67 22.42
N ALA A 198 -28.56 -20.33 21.55
CA ALA A 198 -29.86 -21.01 21.50
C ALA A 198 -29.73 -22.50 21.19
N LYS A 199 -28.83 -22.88 20.28
CA LYS A 199 -28.53 -24.29 19.99
C LYS A 199 -27.95 -25.02 21.21
N MET A 200 -27.01 -24.40 21.91
CA MET A 200 -26.42 -24.96 23.15
C MET A 200 -27.47 -25.15 24.25
N ALA A 201 -28.39 -24.20 24.40
CA ALA A 201 -29.48 -24.25 25.38
C ALA A 201 -30.54 -25.33 25.09
N THR A 202 -30.61 -25.84 23.85
CA THR A 202 -31.59 -26.88 23.47
C THR A 202 -31.03 -28.31 23.65
N VAL A 203 -29.74 -28.44 23.96
CA VAL A 203 -29.03 -29.73 24.12
C VAL A 203 -28.78 -30.07 25.61
N ALA A 204 -29.15 -29.18 26.53
CA ALA A 204 -29.15 -29.39 27.98
C ALA A 204 -30.56 -29.72 28.48
#